data_AF-A0A0L0F2P6-F1
#
_entry.id   AF-A0A0L0F2P6-F1
#
_cell.length_a   1.000
_cell.length_b   1.000
_cell.length_c   1.000
_cell.angle_alpha   90.00
_cell.angle_beta   90.00
_cell.angle_gamma   90.00
#
_symmetry.space_group_name_H-M   'P 1'
#
loop_
_entity.id
_entity.type
_entity.pdbx_description
1 polymer ?
#
loop_
_entity_poly.entity_id
_entity_poly.type
_entity_poly.pdbx_seq_one_letter_code
_entity_poly.pdbx_strand_id
1 'polypeptide(L)'
;YNALTKNIVDQYNAIEILPGHFVRGDLTLGENIADIGGLKCAYQGMRTALKSHPEADRVIDGWTPDQRFFVAWGQFWRSKK
;
A
#
# COMPACT_ATOMS: atom_id res chain seq x y z
N TYR A 1 -0.55 6.09 -19.58
CA TYR A 1 -0.16 6.98 -18.46
C TYR A 1 -1.35 7.80 -17.97
N ASN A 2 -1.86 8.77 -18.73
CA ASN A 2 -2.94 9.68 -18.31
C ASN A 2 -4.25 9.01 -17.83
N ALA A 3 -4.68 7.91 -18.47
CA ALA A 3 -5.87 7.18 -18.02
C ALA A 3 -5.67 6.48 -16.66
N LEU A 4 -4.46 5.94 -16.42
CA LEU A 4 -4.12 5.28 -15.15
C LEU A 4 -4.00 6.30 -14.01
N THR A 5 -3.39 7.45 -14.28
CA THR A 5 -3.31 8.52 -13.30
C THR A 5 -4.68 9.10 -12.98
N LYS A 6 -5.58 9.23 -13.97
CA LYS A 6 -6.96 9.65 -13.73
C LYS A 6 -7.70 8.72 -12.75
N ASN A 7 -7.56 7.40 -12.91
CA ASN A 7 -8.21 6.46 -11.99
C ASN A 7 -7.73 6.63 -10.55
N ILE A 8 -6.45 6.93 -10.35
CA ILE A 8 -5.90 7.21 -9.02
C ILE A 8 -6.45 8.53 -8.48
N VAL A 9 -6.51 9.58 -9.30
CA VAL A 9 -7.12 10.86 -8.89
C VAL A 9 -8.58 10.65 -8.46
N ASP A 10 -9.38 9.96 -9.28
CA ASP A 10 -10.79 9.71 -9.00
C ASP A 10 -10.97 8.87 -7.73
N GLN A 11 -10.13 7.84 -7.54
CA GLN A 11 -10.15 7.00 -6.34
C GLN A 11 -9.93 7.83 -5.08
N TYR A 12 -8.90 8.70 -5.06
CA TYR A 12 -8.59 9.49 -3.88
C TYR A 12 -9.60 10.62 -3.68
N ASN A 13 -10.13 11.24 -4.74
CA ASN A 13 -11.20 12.24 -4.65
C ASN A 13 -12.48 11.71 -3.98
N ALA A 14 -12.72 10.40 -4.04
CA ALA A 14 -13.86 9.77 -3.39
C ALA A 14 -13.66 9.51 -1.88
N ILE A 15 -12.44 9.71 -1.35
CA ILE A 15 -12.12 9.46 0.05
C ILE A 15 -12.47 10.69 0.89
N GLU A 16 -13.49 10.53 1.74
CA GLU A 16 -13.85 11.50 2.76
C GLU A 16 -13.05 11.23 4.05
N ILE A 17 -12.21 12.17 4.46
CA ILE A 17 -11.36 12.04 5.66
C ILE A 17 -12.01 12.62 6.91
N LEU A 18 -12.93 13.57 6.74
CA LEU A 18 -13.79 14.17 7.75
C LEU A 18 -15.11 14.56 7.06
N PRO A 19 -16.24 14.71 7.78
CA PRO A 19 -17.51 15.11 7.17
C PRO A 19 -17.38 16.37 6.30
N GLY A 20 -17.67 16.26 5.01
CA GLY A 20 -17.55 17.32 4.00
C GLY A 20 -16.12 17.57 3.48
N HIS A 21 -15.12 16.83 3.94
CA HIS A 21 -13.71 17.01 3.56
C HIS A 21 -13.18 15.80 2.82
N PHE A 22 -12.97 15.98 1.51
CA PHE A 22 -12.44 14.97 0.62
C PHE A 22 -10.95 15.19 0.35
N VAL A 23 -10.21 14.12 0.08
CA VAL A 23 -8.84 14.21 -0.40
C VAL A 23 -8.83 14.88 -1.78
N ARG A 24 -7.83 15.74 -2.02
CA ARG A 24 -7.57 16.34 -3.34
C ARG A 24 -6.59 15.44 -4.09
N GLY A 25 -7.12 14.45 -4.79
CA GLY A 25 -6.35 13.37 -5.43
C GLY A 25 -5.41 13.86 -6.54
N ASP A 26 -5.69 15.02 -7.14
CA ASP A 26 -4.82 15.71 -8.09
C ASP A 26 -3.57 16.26 -7.42
N LEU A 27 -3.70 16.84 -6.22
CA LEU A 27 -2.57 17.39 -5.45
C LEU A 27 -1.69 16.30 -4.85
N THR A 28 -2.26 15.14 -4.51
CA THR A 28 -1.54 14.02 -3.90
C THR A 28 -1.11 12.97 -4.92
N LEU A 29 -1.35 13.19 -6.22
CA LEU A 29 -1.18 12.18 -7.26
C LEU A 29 0.22 11.56 -7.30
N GLY A 30 1.27 12.38 -7.17
CA GLY A 30 2.65 11.92 -7.21
C GLY A 30 2.96 10.92 -6.09
N GLU A 31 2.64 11.29 -4.85
CA GLU A 31 2.82 10.43 -3.66
C GLU A 31 1.93 9.18 -3.74
N ASN A 32 0.67 9.33 -4.16
CA ASN A 32 -0.24 8.18 -4.32
C ASN A 32 0.30 7.14 -5.31
N ILE A 33 0.90 7.60 -6.43
CA ILE A 33 1.57 6.71 -7.39
C ILE A 33 2.80 6.07 -6.77
N ALA A 34 3.61 6.84 -6.04
CA ALA A 34 4.82 6.35 -5.38
C ALA A 34 4.50 5.28 -4.33
N ASP A 35 3.49 5.50 -3.49
CA ASP A 35 3.04 4.54 -2.47
C ASP A 35 2.53 3.24 -3.10
N ILE A 36 1.66 3.32 -4.12
CA ILE A 36 1.13 2.14 -4.81
C ILE A 36 2.25 1.38 -5.52
N GLY A 37 3.16 2.10 -6.21
CA GLY A 37 4.29 1.51 -6.91
C GLY A 37 5.28 0.84 -5.96
N GLY A 38 5.68 1.57 -4.91
CA GLY A 38 6.60 1.11 -3.87
C GLY A 38 6.06 -0.14 -3.15
N LEU A 39 4.79 -0.14 -2.78
CA LEU A 39 4.16 -1.28 -2.12
C LEU A 39 4.17 -2.53 -3.02
N LYS A 40 3.86 -2.38 -4.31
CA LYS A 40 3.91 -3.48 -5.29
C LYS A 40 5.33 -4.04 -5.46
N CYS A 41 6.31 -3.16 -5.60
CA CYS A 41 7.72 -3.56 -5.72
C CYS A 41 8.20 -4.29 -4.46
N ALA A 42 7.90 -3.75 -3.28
CA ALA A 42 8.27 -4.36 -2.01
C ALA A 42 7.61 -5.74 -1.81
N TYR A 43 6.34 -5.88 -2.16
CA TYR A 43 5.63 -7.16 -2.08
C TYR A 43 6.23 -8.20 -3.02
N GLN A 44 6.52 -7.83 -4.27
CA GLN A 44 7.19 -8.72 -5.24
C GLN A 44 8.59 -9.11 -4.77
N GLY A 45 9.33 -8.18 -4.19
CA GLY A 45 10.64 -8.43 -3.58
C GLY A 45 10.54 -9.46 -2.45
N MET A 46 9.59 -9.29 -1.53
CA MET A 46 9.33 -10.25 -0.46
C MET A 46 8.99 -11.64 -1.01
N ARG A 47 8.05 -11.75 -1.96
CA ARG A 47 7.68 -13.05 -2.54
C ARG A 47 8.86 -13.72 -3.25
N THR A 48 9.72 -12.93 -3.90
CA THR A 48 10.95 -13.46 -4.53
C THR A 48 11.92 -13.97 -3.47
N ALA A 49 12.13 -13.21 -2.39
CA ALA A 49 13.01 -13.62 -1.30
C ALA A 49 12.52 -14.90 -0.61
N LEU A 50 11.21 -15.05 -0.38
CA LEU A 50 10.60 -16.25 0.20
C LEU A 50 10.72 -17.47 -0.71
N LYS A 51 10.68 -17.31 -2.03
CA LYS A 51 10.97 -18.41 -2.98
C LYS A 51 12.41 -18.91 -2.85
N SER A 52 13.36 -18.01 -2.60
CA SER A 52 14.76 -18.36 -2.38
C SER A 52 15.05 -18.89 -0.97
N HIS A 53 14.18 -18.61 -0.01
CA HIS A 53 14.30 -19.00 1.40
C HIS A 53 12.99 -19.62 1.90
N PRO A 54 12.61 -20.82 1.41
CA PRO A 54 11.32 -21.42 1.70
C PRO A 54 11.09 -21.68 3.20
N GLU A 55 12.13 -21.82 4.00
CA GLU A 55 12.06 -21.95 5.46
C GLU A 55 11.47 -20.70 6.15
N ALA A 56 11.56 -19.53 5.49
CA ALA A 56 10.98 -18.28 5.95
C ALA A 56 9.49 -18.12 5.54
N ASP A 57 9.00 -18.89 4.56
CA ASP A 57 7.60 -18.87 4.10
C ASP A 57 6.70 -19.69 5.04
N ARG A 58 6.61 -19.21 6.28
CA ARG A 58 5.84 -19.86 7.35
C ARG A 58 4.88 -18.90 8.05
N VAL A 59 3.87 -19.49 8.67
CA VAL A 59 2.94 -18.78 9.56
C VAL A 59 3.69 -18.38 10.83
N ILE A 60 3.50 -17.13 11.26
CA ILE A 60 4.04 -16.57 12.51
C ILE A 60 2.89 -15.84 13.19
N ASP A 61 2.65 -16.14 14.46
CA ASP A 61 1.55 -15.58 15.27
C ASP A 61 0.17 -15.71 14.61
N GLY A 62 -0.05 -16.79 13.86
CA GLY A 62 -1.32 -17.06 13.16
C GLY A 62 -1.48 -16.38 11.80
N TRP A 63 -0.49 -15.60 11.34
CA TRP A 63 -0.55 -14.85 10.08
C TRP A 63 0.40 -15.42 9.03
N THR A 64 -0.07 -15.53 7.79
CA THR A 64 0.78 -15.84 6.63
C THR A 64 1.76 -14.68 6.36
N PRO A 65 2.88 -14.91 5.65
CA PRO A 65 3.80 -13.82 5.29
C PRO A 65 3.11 -12.67 4.53
N ASP A 66 2.16 -13.00 3.64
CA ASP A 66 1.41 -12.00 2.88
C ASP A 66 0.53 -11.14 3.79
N GLN A 67 -0.16 -11.75 4.76
CA GLN A 67 -0.95 -11.00 5.74
C GLN A 67 -0.05 -10.12 6.61
N ARG A 68 1.08 -10.67 7.10
CA ARG A 68 2.03 -9.90 7.91
C ARG A 68 2.60 -8.71 7.16
N PHE A 69 2.85 -8.84 5.85
CA PHE A 69 3.32 -7.74 5.01
C PHE A 69 2.34 -6.56 5.04
N PHE A 70 1.04 -6.81 4.81
CA PHE A 70 0.04 -5.74 4.82
C PHE A 70 -0.25 -5.19 6.21
N VAL A 71 -0.15 -6.02 7.26
CA VAL A 71 -0.21 -5.55 8.65
C VAL A 71 0.97 -4.63 8.97
N ALA A 72 2.19 -5.01 8.58
CA ALA A 72 3.39 -4.19 8.78
C ALA A 72 3.30 -2.86 8.02
N TRP A 73 2.78 -2.88 6.78
CA TRP A 73 2.49 -1.66 6.02
C TRP A 73 1.52 -0.74 6.77
N GLY A 74 0.40 -1.27 7.28
CA GLY A 74 -0.54 -0.48 8.07
C GLY A 74 0.05 0.08 9.36
N GLN A 75 0.93 -0.68 10.03
CA GLN A 75 1.64 -0.22 11.23
C GLN A 75 2.65 0.90 10.92
N PHE A 76 3.31 0.86 9.76
CA PHE A 76 4.24 1.90 9.35
C PHE A 76 3.57 3.27 9.20
N TRP A 77 2.34 3.30 8.67
CA TRP A 77 1.54 4.52 8.54
C TRP A 77 0.87 4.99 9.83
N ARG A 78 0.98 4.21 10.91
CA ARG A 78 0.44 4.60 12.21
C ARG A 78 1.26 5.76 12.77
N SER A 79 0.77 6.97 12.58
CA SER A 79 1.26 8.16 13.24
C SER A 79 0.18 8.73 14.16
N LYS A 80 0.56 9.14 15.37
CA LYS A 80 -0.24 10.08 16.16
C LYS A 80 0.33 11.46 15.90
N LYS A 81 -0.46 12.33 15.28
CA LYS A 81 -0.29 13.78 15.44
C LYS A 81 -1.30 14.24 16.48
#